data_AF-A0A7X2XU76-F1
#
_entry.id   AF-A0A7X2XU76-F1
#
_cell.length_a   1.000
_cell.length_b   1.000
_cell.length_c   1.000
_cell.angle_alpha   90.00
_cell.angle_beta   90.00
_cell.angle_gamma   90.00
#
_symmetry.space_group_name_H-M   'P 1'
#
loop_
_entity.id
_entity.type
_entity.pdbx_description
1 polymer ?
#
loop_
_entity_poly.entity_id
_entity_poly.type
_entity_poly.pdbx_seq_one_letter_code
_entity_poly.pdbx_strand_id
1 'polypeptide(L)' 'MANKQLKFNRNFFKDIQFWIGLAVLVMGFYSLIGEQITNIYFWMNILMGILGLVTVIDDLILHRRPANN' A
#
# COMPACT_ATOMS: atom_id res chain seq x y z
N MET A 1 16.91 -19.49 17.50
CA MET A 1 17.38 -18.28 16.77
C MET A 1 16.66 -18.08 15.44
N ALA A 2 16.37 -19.13 14.66
CA ALA A 2 15.62 -19.05 13.38
C ALA A 2 14.24 -18.34 13.47
N ASN A 3 13.45 -18.59 14.52
CA ASN A 3 12.12 -17.96 14.68
C ASN A 3 12.15 -16.44 14.89
N LYS A 4 13.24 -15.89 15.44
CA LYS A 4 13.36 -14.44 15.68
C LYS A 4 13.66 -13.68 14.40
N GLN A 5 14.51 -14.25 13.53
CA GLN A 5 14.83 -13.69 12.21
C GLN A 5 13.63 -13.77 11.26
N LEU A 6 12.87 -14.87 11.28
CA LEU A 6 11.67 -15.00 10.45
C LEU A 6 10.58 -13.97 10.82
N LYS A 7 10.41 -13.71 12.13
CA LYS A 7 9.45 -12.72 12.65
C LYS A 7 9.89 -11.29 12.33
N PHE A 8 11.20 -11.01 12.36
CA PHE A 8 11.77 -9.72 11.96
C PHE A 8 11.59 -9.45 10.46
N ASN A 9 11.89 -10.44 9.60
CA ASN A 9 11.64 -10.33 8.17
C ASN A 9 10.17 -10.03 7.88
N ARG A 10 9.24 -10.75 8.53
CA ARG A 10 7.81 -10.55 8.29
C ARG A 10 7.33 -9.15 8.66
N ASN A 11 7.84 -8.57 9.74
CA ASN A 11 7.48 -7.21 10.14
C ASN A 11 8.12 -6.16 9.22
N PHE A 12 9.39 -6.35 8.83
CA PHE A 12 10.08 -5.46 7.91
C PHE A 12 9.43 -5.43 6.52
N PHE A 13 9.03 -6.60 5.98
CA PHE A 13 8.30 -6.67 4.71
C PHE A 13 6.94 -5.96 4.78
N LYS A 14 6.23 -6.06 5.91
CA LYS A 14 4.97 -5.34 6.13
C LYS A 14 5.17 -3.83 6.21
N ASP A 15 6.19 -3.36 6.94
CA ASP A 15 6.50 -1.92 6.99
C ASP A 15 6.83 -1.38 5.59
N ILE A 16 7.65 -2.10 4.82
CA ILE A 16 7.96 -1.71 3.43
C ILE A 16 6.70 -1.70 2.57
N GLN A 17 5.85 -2.72 2.66
CA GLN A 17 4.61 -2.82 1.89
C GLN A 17 3.67 -1.64 2.18
N PHE A 18 3.56 -1.23 3.45
CA PHE A 18 2.82 -0.03 3.84
C PHE A 18 3.39 1.24 3.20
N TRP A 19 4.71 1.46 3.28
CA TRP A 19 5.35 2.64 2.67
C TRP A 19 5.26 2.66 1.14
N ILE A 20 5.35 1.50 0.48
CA ILE A 20 5.13 1.38 -0.97
C ILE A 20 3.68 1.72 -1.33
N GLY A 21 2.71 1.16 -0.61
CA GLY A 21 1.29 1.46 -0.82
C GLY A 21 0.99 2.95 -0.66
N LEU A 22 1.60 3.59 0.34
CA LEU A 22 1.50 5.03 0.57
C LEU A 22 2.12 5.85 -0.58
N ALA A 23 3.32 5.46 -1.05
CA ALA A 23 4.00 6.13 -2.15
C ALA A 23 3.20 6.03 -3.47
N VAL A 24 2.63 4.86 -3.76
CA VAL A 24 1.76 4.64 -4.92
C VAL A 24 0.50 5.50 -4.83
N LEU A 25 -0.08 5.62 -3.64
CA LEU A 25 -1.22 6.51 -3.38
C LEU A 25 -0.88 7.97 -3.70
N VAL A 26 0.22 8.48 -3.15
CA VAL A 26 0.63 9.88 -3.34
C VAL A 26 0.94 10.16 -4.81
N MET A 27 1.69 9.29 -5.48
CA MET A 27 2.01 9.48 -6.90
C MET A 27 0.80 9.33 -7.82
N GLY A 28 -0.07 8.34 -7.56
CA GLY A 28 -1.30 8.13 -8.31
C GLY A 28 -2.25 9.33 -8.22
N PHE A 29 -2.45 9.87 -7.01
CA PHE A 29 -3.29 11.07 -6.82
C PHE A 29 -2.65 12.35 -7.38
N TYR A 30 -1.33 12.50 -7.31
CA TYR A 30 -0.63 13.64 -7.91
C TYR A 30 -0.76 13.64 -9.45
N SER A 31 -0.65 12.47 -10.07
CA SER A 31 -0.82 12.27 -11.51
C SER A 31 -2.19 12.73 -12.03
N LEU A 32 -3.24 12.60 -11.20
CA LEU A 32 -4.62 12.99 -11.57
C LEU A 32 -4.81 14.51 -11.70
N ILE A 33 -3.92 15.33 -11.15
CA ILE A 33 -4.06 16.80 -11.18
C ILE A 33 -3.82 17.37 -12.59
N GLY A 34 -3.12 16.63 -13.46
CA GLY A 34 -2.76 17.08 -14.81
C GLY A 34 -3.46 16.35 -15.96
N GLU A 35 -4.18 15.25 -15.69
CA GLU A 35 -4.74 14.39 -16.74
C GLU A 35 -6.23 14.66 -17.00
N GLN A 36 -6.62 14.63 -18.28
CA GLN A 36 -8.01 14.75 -18.70
C GLN A 36 -8.78 13.43 -18.44
N ILE A 37 -10.04 13.55 -18.01
CA ILE A 37 -10.93 12.41 -17.68
C ILE A 37 -11.15 11.46 -18.87
N THR A 38 -11.01 11.97 -20.10
CA THR A 38 -11.11 11.19 -21.34
C THR A 38 -9.90 10.30 -21.61
N ASN A 39 -8.80 10.48 -20.89
CA ASN A 39 -7.58 9.70 -21.07
C ASN A 39 -7.65 8.36 -20.32
N ILE A 40 -7.23 7.27 -20.95
CA ILE A 40 -7.15 5.96 -20.32
C ILE A 40 -6.18 5.95 -19.13
N TYR A 41 -5.13 6.77 -19.17
CA TYR A 41 -4.17 6.91 -18.08
C TYR A 41 -4.80 7.50 -16.81
N PHE A 42 -5.82 8.37 -16.96
CA PHE A 42 -6.55 8.93 -15.82
C PHE A 42 -7.26 7.83 -15.03
N TRP A 43 -7.94 6.93 -15.73
CA TRP A 43 -8.64 5.79 -15.11
C TRP A 43 -7.66 4.77 -14.54
N MET A 44 -6.53 4.52 -15.20
CA MET A 44 -5.46 3.67 -14.67
C MET A 44 -4.87 4.23 -13.38
N ASN A 45 -4.65 5.54 -13.31
CA ASN A 45 -4.15 6.23 -12.13
C ASN A 45 -5.14 6.15 -10.95
N ILE A 46 -6.45 6.28 -11.23
CA ILE A 46 -7.50 6.02 -10.23
C ILE A 46 -7.43 4.57 -9.73
N LEU A 47 -7.30 3.60 -10.63
CA LEU A 47 -7.26 2.18 -10.28
C LEU A 47 -6.02 1.84 -9.43
N MET A 48 -4.87 2.42 -9.77
CA MET A 48 -3.64 2.35 -8.95
C MET A 48 -3.82 3.01 -7.58
N GLY A 49 -4.48 4.16 -7.51
CA GLY A 49 -4.81 4.82 -6.25
C GLY A 49 -5.68 3.95 -5.34
N ILE A 50 -6.72 3.31 -5.91
CA ILE A 50 -7.59 2.37 -5.18
C ILE A 50 -6.79 1.16 -4.68
N LEU A 51 -5.93 0.57 -5.52
CA LEU A 51 -5.08 -0.57 -5.12
C LEU A 51 -4.11 -0.19 -3.99
N GLY A 52 -3.48 0.98 -4.08
CA GLY A 52 -2.63 1.51 -3.00
C GLY A 52 -3.41 1.71 -1.70
N LEU A 53 -4.63 2.24 -1.80
CA LEU A 53 -5.52 2.47 -0.66
C LEU A 53 -5.96 1.16 0.01
N VAL A 54 -6.36 0.16 -0.77
CA VAL A 54 -6.69 -1.17 -0.25
C VAL A 54 -5.49 -1.81 0.44
N THR A 55 -4.29 -1.70 -0.17
CA THR A 55 -3.06 -2.25 0.40
C THR A 55 -2.72 -1.59 1.74
N VAL A 56 -2.82 -0.26 1.82
CA VAL A 56 -2.58 0.51 3.06
C VAL A 56 -3.62 0.20 4.13
N ILE A 57 -4.90 0.08 3.77
CA ILE A 57 -5.98 -0.30 4.70
C ILE A 57 -5.79 -1.72 5.21
N ASP A 58 -5.50 -2.68 4.33
CA ASP A 58 -5.29 -4.08 4.71
C ASP A 58 -4.10 -4.21 5.66
N ASP A 59 -2.98 -3.52 5.37
CA ASP A 59 -1.84 -3.47 6.29
C ASP A 59 -2.19 -2.77 7.62
N LEU A 60 -2.96 -1.68 7.61
CA LEU A 60 -3.44 -1.01 8.84
C LEU A 60 -4.32 -1.93 9.71
N ILE A 61 -5.21 -2.68 9.08
CA ILE A 61 -6.10 -3.64 9.76
C ILE A 61 -5.27 -4.82 10.30
N LEU A 62 -4.30 -5.33 9.54
CA LEU A 62 -3.40 -6.40 9.98
C LEU A 62 -2.42 -5.97 11.07
N HIS A 63 -1.99 -4.71 11.11
CA HIS A 63 -1.19 -4.16 12.21
C HIS A 63 -2.03 -3.96 13.48
N ARG A 64 -3.34 -3.74 13.36
CA ARG A 64 -4.26 -3.58 14.50
C ARG A 64 -4.80 -4.89 15.07
N ARG A 65 -4.81 -5.99 14.33
CA ARG A 65 -5.14 -7.30 14.92
C ARG A 65 -3.93 -7.76 15.73
N PRO A 66 -4.00 -7.78 17.08
CA PRO A 66 -2.98 -8.48 17.84
C PRO A 66 -2.92 -9.89 17.29
N ALA A 67 -1.71 -10.38 17.00
CA ALA A 67 -1.50 -11.80 16.77
C ALA A 67 -1.92 -12.50 18.07
N ASN A 68 -3.21 -12.85 18.16
CA ASN A 68 -3.74 -13.60 19.27
C ASN A 68 -3.06 -14.97 19.20
N ASN A 69 -2.22 -15.24 20.19
CA ASN A 69 -1.64 -16.56 20.41
C ASN A 69 -2.75 -17.57 20.70
#